data_AF-A0A6A6SNI3-F1
#
_entry.id   AF-A0A6A6SNI3-F1
#
_cell.length_a   1.000
_cell.length_b   1.000
_cell.length_c   1.000
_cell.angle_alpha   90.00
_cell.angle_beta   90.00
_cell.angle_gamma   90.00
#
_symmetry.space_group_name_H-M   'P 1'
#
loop_
_entity.id
_entity.type
_entity.pdbx_description
1 polymer ?
#
loop_
_entity_poly.entity_id
_entity_poly.type
_entity_poly.pdbx_seq_one_letter_code
_entity_poly.pdbx_strand_id
1 'polypeptide(L)'
;MASPADYSRLPSREVYSEDMESGSTSALLDEKYAKLPASTSPGSFWSTKRKQVLVAMTLLGLLAAGVLTYVVPLSLQVADRKNEFGDCGSTIDEARAKGCMFDNLSFSWQQPACFHGELLESFRARSNITYYTSSKPSPETRIPDEEVYNGDWADVFATKEQHPVHCAFMLTKLHEAILNHLPLDSEVMGFEHTIHCGQVLMQDWLHELKDCDEGKCGFARATQKFTRCGFY
;
A
#
# COMPACT_ATOMS: atom_id res chain seq x y z
N MET A 1 -0.58 6.75 26.76
CA MET A 1 -1.52 7.02 25.66
C MET A 1 -1.20 8.42 25.14
N ALA A 2 -0.52 8.51 23.99
CA ALA A 2 -0.18 9.77 23.35
C ALA A 2 -1.02 9.89 22.07
N SER A 3 -1.73 11.00 21.94
CA SER A 3 -2.63 11.33 20.82
C SER A 3 -1.85 12.05 19.69
N PRO A 4 -2.18 11.88 18.40
CA PRO A 4 -1.50 12.55 17.30
C PRO A 4 -2.08 13.95 17.03
N ALA A 5 -1.20 14.93 16.84
CA ALA A 5 -1.55 16.32 16.53
C ALA A 5 -1.58 16.60 15.01
N ASP A 6 -2.58 17.40 14.65
CA ASP A 6 -2.96 17.99 13.38
C ASP A 6 -1.90 18.94 12.80
N TYR A 7 -1.65 18.86 11.49
CA TYR A 7 -0.69 19.68 10.75
C TYR A 7 -1.38 20.30 9.53
N SER A 8 -1.93 21.50 9.68
CA SER A 8 -2.36 22.30 8.53
C SER A 8 -2.41 23.81 8.84
N ARG A 9 -1.43 24.56 8.33
CA ARG A 9 -1.59 25.97 7.95
C ARG A 9 -0.39 26.53 7.18
N LEU A 10 -0.62 26.90 5.91
CA LEU A 10 0.17 27.88 5.16
C LEU A 10 -0.81 28.82 4.44
N PRO A 11 -0.66 30.16 4.51
CA PRO A 11 -1.45 31.07 3.70
C PRO A 11 -0.71 31.52 2.43
N SER A 12 -1.50 31.70 1.38
CA SER A 12 -1.17 32.14 0.02
C SER A 12 -0.86 33.63 -0.09
N ARG A 13 -0.10 33.99 -1.13
CA ARG A 13 0.38 35.34 -1.47
C ARG A 13 -0.37 35.89 -2.68
N GLU A 14 -0.97 37.07 -2.57
CA GLU A 14 -1.54 37.82 -3.70
C GLU A 14 -0.61 38.94 -4.20
N VAL A 15 -0.40 38.88 -5.52
CA VAL A 15 -0.31 39.90 -6.59
C VAL A 15 -0.03 41.37 -6.24
N TYR A 16 0.93 41.96 -6.97
CA TYR A 16 1.13 43.40 -7.15
C TYR A 16 0.95 43.76 -8.64
N SER A 17 0.29 44.88 -8.94
CA SER A 17 0.19 45.49 -10.27
C SER A 17 1.16 46.68 -10.41
N GLU A 18 1.70 46.86 -11.61
CA GLU A 18 2.54 47.98 -12.03
C GLU A 18 1.69 49.06 -12.72
N ASP A 19 1.98 50.33 -12.48
CA ASP A 19 1.55 51.44 -13.33
C ASP A 19 2.75 52.33 -13.68
N MET A 20 2.83 52.67 -14.97
CA MET A 20 3.91 53.40 -15.64
C MET A 20 3.35 54.74 -16.13
N GLU A 21 3.94 55.86 -15.69
CA GLU A 21 3.63 57.19 -16.24
C GLU A 21 4.88 57.86 -16.82
N SER A 22 4.72 58.35 -18.05
CA SER A 22 5.72 58.96 -18.90
C SER A 22 5.85 60.47 -18.64
N GLY A 23 7.07 61.01 -18.68
CA GLY A 23 7.25 62.46 -18.68
C GLY A 23 8.70 62.94 -18.76
N SER A 24 9.13 63.28 -19.97
CA SER A 24 10.11 64.32 -20.34
C SER A 24 11.31 64.60 -19.39
N THR A 25 12.47 64.03 -19.70
CA THR A 25 13.74 64.38 -19.01
C THR A 25 14.92 64.55 -19.97
N SER A 26 14.71 64.86 -21.26
CA SER A 26 15.83 64.99 -22.21
C SER A 26 16.69 66.24 -22.01
N ALA A 27 16.27 67.22 -21.21
CA ALA A 27 17.01 68.48 -21.01
C ALA A 27 17.76 68.59 -19.67
N LEU A 28 17.54 67.65 -18.73
CA LEU A 28 18.24 67.61 -17.44
C LEU A 28 19.34 66.53 -17.38
N LEU A 29 19.49 65.75 -18.45
CA LEU A 29 20.47 64.67 -18.56
C LEU A 29 21.84 65.15 -19.03
N ASP A 30 21.99 66.33 -19.65
CA ASP A 30 23.33 66.74 -20.11
C ASP A 30 24.16 67.45 -19.02
N GLU A 31 23.52 68.07 -18.02
CA GLU A 31 24.26 68.83 -16.99
C GLU A 31 24.65 67.98 -15.77
N LYS A 32 23.92 66.89 -15.49
CA LYS A 32 24.17 66.04 -14.31
C LYS A 32 25.30 65.01 -14.51
N TYR A 33 25.73 64.74 -15.74
CA TYR A 33 26.74 63.71 -16.04
C TYR A 33 28.19 64.22 -16.02
N ALA A 34 28.39 65.54 -15.91
CA ALA A 34 29.74 66.11 -15.79
C ALA A 34 30.36 65.97 -14.38
N LYS A 35 29.61 65.46 -13.39
CA LYS A 35 30.05 65.36 -11.98
C LYS A 35 29.63 64.07 -11.28
N LEU A 36 29.93 62.91 -11.87
CA LEU A 36 29.89 61.64 -11.13
C LEU A 36 31.31 61.08 -11.01
N PRO A 37 31.80 60.74 -9.80
CA PRO A 37 33.09 60.12 -9.61
C PRO A 37 33.14 58.75 -10.30
N ALA A 38 34.33 58.34 -10.74
CA ALA A 38 34.60 57.07 -11.40
C ALA A 38 33.89 55.91 -10.69
N SER A 39 33.12 55.14 -11.47
CA SER A 39 32.47 53.90 -11.05
C SER A 39 33.50 52.99 -10.37
N THR A 40 33.42 52.89 -9.04
CA THR A 40 33.94 51.71 -8.36
C THR A 40 33.05 50.55 -8.77
N SER A 41 33.58 49.72 -9.66
CA SER A 41 32.98 48.46 -10.06
C SER A 41 32.44 47.71 -8.84
N PRO A 42 31.14 47.35 -8.77
CA PRO A 42 30.64 46.39 -7.79
C PRO A 42 31.04 44.97 -8.22
N GLY A 43 32.30 44.78 -8.59
CA GLY A 43 32.83 43.58 -9.23
C GLY A 43 33.51 42.67 -8.24
N SER A 44 32.76 42.07 -7.31
CA SER A 44 33.24 40.88 -6.60
C SER A 44 32.11 40.16 -5.87
N PHE A 45 31.32 40.89 -5.07
CA PHE A 45 30.30 40.29 -4.18
C PHE A 45 29.14 39.61 -4.94
N TRP A 46 28.71 40.20 -6.06
CA TRP A 46 27.66 39.62 -6.92
C TRP A 46 28.14 38.39 -7.71
N SER A 47 29.45 38.29 -7.98
CA SER A 47 30.06 37.15 -8.68
C SER A 47 30.21 35.93 -7.77
N THR A 48 30.53 36.14 -6.48
CA THR A 48 30.71 35.05 -5.51
C THR A 48 29.39 34.39 -5.14
N LYS A 49 28.33 35.18 -4.91
CA LYS A 49 26.98 34.63 -4.66
C LYS A 49 26.44 33.83 -5.86
N ARG A 50 26.66 34.32 -7.09
CA ARG A 50 26.30 33.56 -8.32
C ARG A 50 27.06 32.24 -8.43
N LYS A 51 28.37 32.23 -8.15
CA LYS A 51 29.17 30.99 -8.13
C LYS A 51 28.69 30.01 -7.06
N GLN A 52 28.38 30.51 -5.85
CA GLN A 52 27.83 29.69 -4.77
C GLN A 52 26.48 29.07 -5.13
N VAL A 53 25.57 29.83 -5.76
CA VAL A 53 24.28 29.30 -6.23
C VAL A 53 24.47 28.24 -7.32
N LEU A 54 25.36 28.48 -8.29
CA LEU A 54 25.63 27.49 -9.35
C LEU A 54 26.22 26.19 -8.78
N VAL A 55 27.17 26.28 -7.84
CA VAL A 55 27.74 25.10 -7.15
C VAL A 55 26.67 24.38 -6.32
N ALA A 56 25.81 25.10 -5.62
CA ALA A 56 24.71 24.49 -4.87
C ALA A 56 23.73 23.78 -5.81
N MET A 57 23.39 24.37 -6.95
CA MET A 57 22.50 23.76 -7.96
C MET A 57 23.11 22.52 -8.59
N THR A 58 24.41 22.52 -8.90
CA THR A 58 25.08 21.33 -9.45
C THR A 58 25.20 20.22 -8.41
N LEU A 59 25.52 20.55 -7.15
CA LEU A 59 25.54 19.57 -6.06
C LEU A 59 24.14 18.98 -5.83
N LEU A 60 23.09 19.81 -5.84
CA LEU A 60 21.71 19.34 -5.72
C LEU A 60 21.30 18.46 -6.91
N GLY A 61 21.73 18.83 -8.13
CA GLY A 61 21.51 18.04 -9.34
C GLY A 61 22.23 16.69 -9.32
N LEU A 62 23.48 16.64 -8.85
CA LEU A 62 24.25 15.40 -8.67
C LEU A 62 23.65 14.51 -7.59
N LEU A 63 23.19 15.10 -6.48
CA LEU A 63 22.46 14.36 -5.43
C LEU A 63 21.14 13.81 -5.98
N ALA A 64 20.36 14.61 -6.70
CA ALA A 64 19.12 14.14 -7.33
C ALA A 64 19.37 13.04 -8.36
N ALA A 65 20.42 13.17 -9.18
CA ALA A 65 20.83 12.14 -10.14
C ALA A 65 21.27 10.86 -9.41
N GLY A 66 22.06 10.97 -8.34
CA GLY A 66 22.45 9.83 -7.51
C GLY A 66 21.25 9.14 -6.86
N VAL A 67 20.31 9.91 -6.29
CA VAL A 67 19.06 9.37 -5.75
C VAL A 67 18.27 8.65 -6.85
N LEU A 68 18.18 9.24 -8.04
CA LEU A 68 17.48 8.63 -9.18
C LEU A 68 18.17 7.34 -9.66
N THR A 69 19.51 7.31 -9.74
CA THR A 69 20.26 6.12 -10.19
C THR A 69 20.30 4.99 -9.18
N TYR A 70 20.12 5.25 -7.89
CA TYR A 70 20.15 4.20 -6.86
C TYR A 70 18.76 3.79 -6.36
N VAL A 71 17.86 4.75 -6.10
CA VAL A 71 16.55 4.47 -5.48
C VAL A 71 15.57 3.86 -6.48
N VAL A 72 15.56 4.33 -7.73
CA VAL A 72 14.66 3.79 -8.76
C VAL A 72 14.93 2.32 -9.08
N PRO A 73 16.15 1.88 -9.41
CA PRO A 73 16.39 0.46 -9.70
C PRO A 73 16.16 -0.43 -8.47
N LEU A 74 16.48 0.03 -7.26
CA LEU A 74 16.19 -0.72 -6.04
C LEU A 74 14.67 -0.91 -5.84
N SER A 75 13.89 0.15 -6.06
CA SER A 75 12.42 0.09 -5.93
C SER A 75 11.80 -0.86 -6.96
N LEU A 76 12.31 -0.86 -8.20
CA LEU A 76 11.89 -1.79 -9.24
C LEU A 76 12.28 -3.23 -8.89
N GLN A 77 13.48 -3.48 -8.38
CA GLN A 77 13.89 -4.82 -7.94
C GLN A 77 13.02 -5.37 -6.80
N VAL A 78 12.64 -4.54 -5.84
CA VAL A 78 11.74 -4.95 -4.75
C VAL A 78 10.32 -5.21 -5.28
N ALA A 79 9.83 -4.38 -6.21
CA ALA A 79 8.54 -4.59 -6.85
C ALA A 79 8.51 -5.88 -7.70
N ASP A 80 9.63 -6.21 -8.35
CA ASP A 80 9.82 -7.42 -9.14
C ASP A 80 9.77 -8.68 -8.26
N ARG A 81 10.51 -8.68 -7.14
CA ARG A 81 10.50 -9.83 -6.19
C ARG A 81 9.13 -10.13 -5.59
N LYS A 82 8.30 -9.11 -5.36
CA LYS A 82 6.94 -9.27 -4.81
C LYS A 82 5.97 -9.99 -5.77
N ASN A 83 6.35 -10.18 -7.04
CA ASN A 83 5.54 -10.85 -8.05
C ASN A 83 6.36 -11.87 -8.87
N GLU A 84 7.47 -12.38 -8.32
CA GLU A 84 8.41 -13.26 -9.02
C GLU A 84 7.74 -14.51 -9.60
N PHE A 85 6.71 -15.02 -8.92
CA PHE A 85 5.94 -16.20 -9.35
C PHE A 85 4.63 -15.84 -10.06
N GLY A 86 4.39 -14.56 -10.34
CA GLY A 86 3.21 -14.07 -11.04
C GLY A 86 1.97 -13.84 -10.15
N ASP A 87 0.81 -13.79 -10.82
CA ASP A 87 -0.48 -13.45 -10.22
C ASP A 87 -1.58 -14.42 -10.69
N CYS A 88 -2.73 -14.42 -10.01
CA CYS A 88 -3.88 -15.27 -10.37
C CYS A 88 -4.97 -14.56 -11.18
N GLY A 89 -4.65 -13.44 -11.82
CA GLY A 89 -5.59 -12.66 -12.61
C GLY A 89 -6.60 -11.92 -11.75
N SER A 90 -7.84 -11.87 -12.23
CA SER A 90 -8.95 -11.11 -11.64
C SER A 90 -10.28 -11.86 -11.66
N THR A 91 -10.30 -13.06 -12.25
CA THR A 91 -11.50 -13.92 -12.35
C THR A 91 -11.15 -15.39 -12.10
N ILE A 92 -12.15 -16.19 -11.74
CA ILE A 92 -12.00 -17.64 -11.52
C ILE A 92 -11.42 -18.32 -12.76
N ASP A 93 -11.92 -17.96 -13.95
CA ASP A 93 -11.47 -18.56 -15.21
C ASP A 93 -10.01 -18.22 -15.51
N GLU A 94 -9.58 -16.98 -15.26
CA GLU A 94 -8.17 -16.59 -15.38
C GLU A 94 -7.29 -17.34 -14.39
N ALA A 95 -7.71 -17.44 -13.13
CA ALA A 95 -6.97 -18.15 -12.09
C ALA A 95 -6.77 -19.63 -12.46
N ARG A 96 -7.83 -20.30 -12.94
CA ARG A 96 -7.79 -21.68 -13.43
C ARG A 96 -6.90 -21.81 -14.65
N ALA A 97 -7.02 -20.90 -15.63
CA ALA A 97 -6.18 -20.90 -16.83
C ALA A 97 -4.69 -20.69 -16.51
N LYS A 98 -4.38 -19.95 -15.43
CA LYS A 98 -3.02 -19.75 -14.91
C LYS A 98 -2.53 -20.87 -14.00
N GLY A 99 -3.35 -21.89 -13.73
CA GLY A 99 -3.00 -23.02 -12.85
C GLY A 99 -2.92 -22.65 -11.36
N CYS A 100 -3.59 -21.58 -10.94
CA CYS A 100 -3.66 -21.20 -9.54
C CYS A 100 -4.49 -22.19 -8.72
N MET A 101 -4.16 -22.29 -7.44
CA MET A 101 -4.83 -23.14 -6.46
C MET A 101 -5.73 -22.29 -5.56
N PHE A 102 -6.92 -22.78 -5.23
CA PHE A 102 -7.84 -22.08 -4.34
C PHE A 102 -7.65 -22.51 -2.88
N ASP A 103 -7.48 -21.52 -2.01
CA ASP A 103 -7.39 -21.69 -0.56
C ASP A 103 -8.70 -21.17 0.06
N ASN A 104 -9.52 -22.08 0.62
CA ASN A 104 -10.83 -21.72 1.17
C ASN A 104 -10.74 -21.02 2.53
N LEU A 105 -9.60 -21.11 3.23
CA LEU A 105 -9.43 -20.43 4.50
C LEU A 105 -9.04 -18.99 4.26
N SER A 106 -8.03 -18.73 3.41
CA SER A 106 -7.72 -17.35 2.96
C SER A 106 -8.78 -16.77 2.02
N PHE A 107 -9.61 -17.64 1.44
CA PHE A 107 -10.60 -17.37 0.41
C PHE A 107 -9.98 -16.66 -0.80
N SER A 108 -8.84 -17.18 -1.25
CA SER A 108 -8.06 -16.58 -2.32
C SER A 108 -7.42 -17.60 -3.28
N TRP A 109 -7.30 -17.21 -4.54
CA TRP A 109 -6.53 -17.91 -5.55
C TRP A 109 -5.05 -17.55 -5.43
N GLN A 110 -4.20 -18.57 -5.40
CA GLN A 110 -2.77 -18.45 -5.14
C GLN A 110 -1.97 -19.21 -6.18
N GLN A 111 -0.82 -18.65 -6.57
CA GLN A 111 0.15 -19.37 -7.39
C GLN A 111 0.65 -20.61 -6.64
N PRO A 112 0.94 -21.74 -7.31
CA PRO A 112 1.38 -22.97 -6.65
C PRO A 112 2.59 -22.77 -5.71
N ALA A 113 3.49 -21.84 -6.05
CA ALA A 113 4.66 -21.52 -5.22
C ALA A 113 4.31 -20.92 -3.84
N CYS A 114 3.17 -20.23 -3.73
CA CYS A 114 2.69 -19.58 -2.49
C CYS A 114 1.52 -20.33 -1.83
N PHE A 115 1.16 -21.51 -2.35
CA PHE A 115 0.06 -22.32 -1.84
C PHE A 115 0.54 -23.31 -0.77
N HIS A 116 -0.03 -23.23 0.43
CA HIS A 116 0.37 -24.05 1.58
C HIS A 116 -0.63 -25.18 1.81
N GLY A 117 -0.65 -26.15 0.90
CA GLY A 117 -1.65 -27.22 0.87
C GLY A 117 -1.70 -28.09 2.13
N GLU A 118 -0.55 -28.52 2.65
CA GLU A 118 -0.49 -29.35 3.87
C GLU A 118 -1.03 -28.60 5.10
N LEU A 119 -0.64 -27.34 5.25
CA LEU A 119 -1.14 -26.48 6.32
C LEU A 119 -2.66 -26.29 6.21
N LEU A 120 -3.14 -25.98 4.99
CA LEU A 120 -4.56 -25.80 4.71
C LEU A 120 -5.37 -27.04 5.10
N GLU A 121 -4.94 -28.23 4.67
CA GLU A 121 -5.58 -29.50 5.03
C GLU A 121 -5.57 -29.75 6.53
N SER A 122 -4.48 -29.42 7.23
CA SER A 122 -4.39 -29.58 8.68
C SER A 122 -5.41 -28.72 9.43
N PHE A 123 -5.75 -27.53 8.90
CA PHE A 123 -6.77 -26.65 9.47
C PHE A 123 -8.17 -27.10 9.07
N ARG A 124 -8.39 -27.49 7.80
CA ARG A 124 -9.66 -28.08 7.32
C ARG A 124 -10.09 -29.24 8.22
N ALA A 125 -9.19 -30.20 8.47
CA ALA A 125 -9.46 -31.38 9.28
C ALA A 125 -9.81 -31.10 10.75
N ARG A 126 -9.50 -29.91 11.28
CA ARG A 126 -9.73 -29.52 12.68
C ARG A 126 -10.77 -28.40 12.85
N SER A 127 -11.35 -27.93 11.74
CA SER A 127 -12.34 -26.85 11.74
C SER A 127 -13.71 -27.40 11.36
N ASN A 128 -14.76 -26.80 11.92
CA ASN A 128 -16.14 -27.13 11.57
C ASN A 128 -16.81 -25.91 10.91
N ILE A 129 -16.22 -25.45 9.81
CA ILE A 129 -16.72 -24.31 9.06
C ILE A 129 -17.75 -24.81 8.05
N THR A 130 -18.93 -24.20 8.04
CA THR A 130 -19.93 -24.43 7.00
C THR A 130 -20.13 -23.15 6.20
N TYR A 131 -20.37 -23.30 4.90
CA TYR A 131 -20.61 -22.20 3.98
C TYR A 131 -22.05 -22.21 3.45
N TYR A 132 -22.56 -21.01 3.15
CA TYR A 132 -23.92 -20.78 2.70
C TYR A 132 -23.95 -19.73 1.58
N THR A 133 -24.96 -19.81 0.72
CA THR A 133 -25.22 -18.83 -0.35
C THR A 133 -25.89 -17.55 0.16
N SER A 134 -26.33 -17.53 1.43
CA SER A 134 -27.05 -16.42 2.05
C SER A 134 -26.63 -16.23 3.50
N SER A 135 -26.77 -15.00 4.01
CA SER A 135 -26.58 -14.68 5.43
C SER A 135 -27.65 -15.28 6.36
N LYS A 136 -28.72 -15.85 5.78
CA LYS A 136 -29.76 -16.61 6.48
C LYS A 136 -29.54 -18.11 6.25
N PRO A 137 -28.80 -18.79 7.15
CA PRO A 137 -28.45 -20.20 6.97
C PRO A 137 -29.71 -21.07 7.03
N SER A 138 -29.83 -22.00 6.10
CA SER A 138 -30.81 -23.08 6.09
C SER A 138 -30.21 -24.28 5.34
N PRO A 139 -30.81 -25.48 5.45
CA PRO A 139 -30.35 -26.63 4.67
C PRO A 139 -30.30 -26.36 3.16
N GLU A 140 -31.21 -25.54 2.64
CA GLU A 140 -31.30 -25.19 1.21
C GLU A 140 -30.24 -24.17 0.77
N THR A 141 -29.71 -23.36 1.70
CA THR A 141 -28.66 -22.39 1.38
C THR A 141 -27.26 -22.93 1.65
N ARG A 142 -27.13 -24.14 2.23
CA ARG A 142 -25.84 -24.79 2.49
C ARG A 142 -25.13 -25.12 1.18
N ILE A 143 -23.84 -24.76 1.11
CA ILE A 143 -22.96 -25.11 -0.01
C ILE A 143 -22.18 -26.38 0.38
N PRO A 144 -22.05 -27.37 -0.53
CA PRO A 144 -21.14 -28.51 -0.33
C PRO A 144 -19.69 -28.06 -0.19
N ASP A 145 -18.96 -28.67 0.75
CA ASP A 145 -17.57 -28.27 1.04
C ASP A 145 -16.67 -28.41 -0.19
N GLU A 146 -16.90 -29.42 -1.02
CA GLU A 146 -16.17 -29.66 -2.27
C GLU A 146 -16.29 -28.49 -3.27
N GLU A 147 -17.46 -27.88 -3.42
CA GLU A 147 -17.66 -26.72 -4.30
C GLU A 147 -16.92 -25.48 -3.76
N VAL A 148 -16.89 -25.32 -2.43
CA VAL A 148 -16.12 -24.25 -1.80
C VAL A 148 -14.63 -24.49 -1.99
N TYR A 149 -14.16 -25.73 -1.80
CA TYR A 149 -12.74 -26.07 -1.90
C TYR A 149 -12.22 -25.97 -3.33
N ASN A 150 -13.09 -26.16 -4.33
CA ASN A 150 -12.80 -25.95 -5.75
C ASN A 150 -12.86 -24.48 -6.19
N GLY A 151 -13.29 -23.58 -5.30
CA GLY A 151 -13.43 -22.16 -5.58
C GLY A 151 -14.57 -21.85 -6.56
N ASP A 152 -15.66 -22.62 -6.55
CA ASP A 152 -16.78 -22.43 -7.48
C ASP A 152 -17.65 -21.21 -7.13
N TRP A 153 -17.51 -20.67 -5.92
CA TRP A 153 -18.35 -19.59 -5.39
C TRP A 153 -17.55 -18.32 -5.15
N ALA A 154 -17.83 -17.27 -5.94
CA ALA A 154 -17.18 -15.97 -5.81
C ALA A 154 -17.45 -15.27 -4.46
N ASP A 155 -18.64 -15.49 -3.89
CA ASP A 155 -19.08 -14.97 -2.61
C ASP A 155 -19.78 -16.06 -1.80
N VAL A 156 -19.46 -16.16 -0.50
CA VAL A 156 -20.09 -17.10 0.43
C VAL A 156 -20.30 -16.46 1.80
N PHE A 157 -21.20 -17.03 2.58
CA PHE A 157 -21.38 -16.73 4.00
C PHE A 157 -20.90 -17.95 4.80
N ALA A 158 -19.84 -17.80 5.59
CA ALA A 158 -19.27 -18.86 6.41
C ALA A 158 -19.73 -18.75 7.85
N THR A 159 -19.77 -19.86 8.60
CA THR A 159 -20.07 -19.81 10.04
C THR A 159 -19.07 -18.91 10.78
N LYS A 160 -19.46 -18.42 11.96
CA LYS A 160 -18.66 -17.47 12.76
C LYS A 160 -17.25 -17.98 13.09
N GLU A 161 -17.07 -19.30 13.15
CA GLU A 161 -15.79 -19.95 13.42
C GLU A 161 -14.77 -19.72 12.30
N GLN A 162 -15.22 -19.38 11.08
CA GLN A 162 -14.32 -19.17 9.95
C GLN A 162 -13.32 -18.05 10.22
N HIS A 163 -13.74 -16.96 10.86
CA HIS A 163 -12.89 -15.78 11.03
C HIS A 163 -11.69 -16.02 11.96
N PRO A 164 -11.85 -16.55 13.20
CA PRO A 164 -10.69 -16.89 14.02
C PRO A 164 -9.82 -18.00 13.42
N VAL A 165 -10.42 -19.00 12.74
CA VAL A 165 -9.67 -20.06 12.06
C VAL A 165 -8.83 -19.49 10.91
N HIS A 166 -9.39 -18.60 10.08
CA HIS A 166 -8.68 -17.86 9.03
C HIS A 166 -7.52 -17.07 9.61
N CYS A 167 -7.74 -16.30 10.68
CA CYS A 167 -6.69 -15.49 11.30
C CYS A 167 -5.55 -16.35 11.85
N ALA A 168 -5.87 -17.45 12.54
CA ALA A 168 -4.85 -18.39 13.02
C ALA A 168 -4.08 -19.07 11.87
N PHE A 169 -4.78 -19.45 10.80
CA PHE A 169 -4.19 -20.04 9.60
C PHE A 169 -3.22 -19.07 8.92
N MET A 170 -3.63 -17.83 8.66
CA MET A 170 -2.82 -16.81 7.98
C MET A 170 -1.55 -16.47 8.77
N LEU A 171 -1.65 -16.34 10.09
CA LEU A 171 -0.48 -16.11 10.95
C LEU A 171 0.46 -17.33 10.97
N THR A 172 -0.08 -18.55 10.96
CA THR A 172 0.74 -19.77 10.90
C THR A 172 1.43 -19.88 9.54
N LYS A 173 0.71 -19.60 8.44
CA LYS A 173 1.24 -19.55 7.08
C LYS A 173 2.39 -18.56 6.95
N LEU A 174 2.23 -17.35 7.51
CA LEU A 174 3.29 -16.35 7.57
C LEU A 174 4.53 -16.89 8.29
N HIS A 175 4.36 -17.47 9.47
CA HIS A 175 5.48 -17.98 10.26
C HIS A 175 6.20 -19.15 9.58
N GLU A 176 5.43 -20.09 9.00
CA GLU A 176 5.96 -21.21 8.24
C GLU A 176 6.80 -20.75 7.05
N ALA A 177 6.32 -19.76 6.28
CA ALA A 177 7.07 -19.23 5.15
C ALA A 177 8.36 -18.54 5.59
N ILE A 178 8.37 -17.83 6.72
CA ILE A 178 9.58 -17.22 7.27
C ILE A 178 10.62 -18.29 7.63
N LEU A 179 10.21 -19.35 8.32
CA LEU A 179 11.13 -20.41 8.75
C LEU A 179 11.72 -21.19 7.57
N ASN A 180 10.92 -21.40 6.52
CA ASN A 180 11.29 -22.22 5.38
C ASN A 180 11.77 -21.40 4.17
N HIS A 181 11.87 -20.08 4.30
CA HIS A 181 12.21 -19.16 3.20
C HIS A 181 11.33 -19.37 1.95
N LEU A 182 10.02 -19.52 2.17
CA LEU A 182 9.04 -19.69 1.10
C LEU A 182 8.49 -18.33 0.65
N PRO A 183 8.12 -18.17 -0.63
CA PRO A 183 7.38 -17.00 -1.08
C PRO A 183 5.97 -16.99 -0.46
N LEU A 184 5.37 -15.82 -0.39
CA LEU A 184 4.02 -15.64 0.16
C LEU A 184 3.13 -14.88 -0.81
N ASP A 185 1.83 -15.08 -0.63
CA ASP A 185 0.84 -14.31 -1.35
C ASP A 185 0.68 -12.90 -0.77
N SER A 186 0.18 -11.99 -1.60
CA SER A 186 0.01 -10.59 -1.24
C SER A 186 -0.99 -10.32 -0.12
N GLU A 187 -1.88 -11.26 0.22
CA GLU A 187 -2.86 -11.09 1.31
C GLU A 187 -2.25 -11.36 2.68
N VAL A 188 -1.38 -12.37 2.79
CA VAL A 188 -0.66 -12.68 4.04
C VAL A 188 0.30 -11.54 4.41
N MET A 189 0.94 -10.94 3.41
CA MET A 189 2.01 -9.95 3.61
C MET A 189 1.53 -8.54 4.00
N GLY A 190 0.22 -8.30 4.05
CA GLY A 190 -0.34 -7.03 4.50
C GLY A 190 -0.19 -6.84 6.01
N PHE A 191 0.58 -5.85 6.46
CA PHE A 191 0.76 -5.60 7.90
C PHE A 191 -0.55 -5.26 8.63
N GLU A 192 -1.41 -4.45 8.01
CA GLU A 192 -2.76 -4.16 8.54
C GLU A 192 -3.58 -5.44 8.72
N HIS A 193 -3.38 -6.44 7.86
CA HIS A 193 -4.06 -7.72 7.99
C HIS A 193 -3.56 -8.51 9.21
N THR A 194 -2.26 -8.41 9.54
CA THR A 194 -1.69 -8.99 10.77
C THR A 194 -2.28 -8.34 12.02
N ILE A 195 -2.40 -7.00 12.04
CA ILE A 195 -3.01 -6.27 13.15
C ILE A 195 -4.47 -6.70 13.35
N HIS A 196 -5.25 -6.76 12.26
CA HIS A 196 -6.62 -7.26 12.28
C HIS A 196 -6.72 -8.69 12.81
N CYS A 197 -5.85 -9.59 12.35
CA CYS A 197 -5.83 -10.96 12.85
C CYS A 197 -5.54 -11.03 14.36
N GLY A 198 -4.62 -10.20 14.85
CA GLY A 198 -4.34 -10.08 16.29
C GLY A 198 -5.56 -9.63 17.08
N GLN A 199 -6.31 -8.66 16.57
CA GLN A 199 -7.56 -8.17 17.18
C GLN A 199 -8.63 -9.26 17.23
N VAL A 200 -8.85 -9.98 16.13
CA VAL A 200 -9.83 -11.08 16.05
C VAL A 200 -9.51 -12.19 17.06
N LEU A 201 -8.23 -12.60 17.14
CA LEU A 201 -7.82 -13.66 18.07
C LEU A 201 -7.89 -13.24 19.54
N MET A 202 -7.87 -11.95 19.82
CA MET A 202 -8.00 -11.39 21.17
C MET A 202 -9.39 -10.81 21.44
N GLN A 203 -10.38 -11.03 20.58
CA GLN A 203 -11.69 -10.36 20.66
C GLN A 203 -12.38 -10.54 22.02
N ASP A 204 -12.22 -11.69 22.67
CA ASP A 204 -12.81 -11.97 23.99
C ASP A 204 -12.12 -11.20 25.14
N TRP A 205 -10.95 -10.62 24.88
CA TRP A 205 -10.09 -9.97 25.87
C TRP A 205 -9.89 -8.46 25.62
N LEU A 206 -10.29 -7.95 24.44
CA LEU A 206 -10.17 -6.54 24.07
C LEU A 206 -11.50 -5.80 24.24
N HIS A 207 -11.54 -4.83 25.16
CA HIS A 207 -12.72 -4.00 25.42
C HIS A 207 -13.07 -3.02 24.28
N GLU A 208 -12.14 -2.78 23.37
CA GLU A 208 -12.28 -1.89 22.20
C GLU A 208 -13.06 -2.56 21.05
N LEU A 209 -13.25 -3.89 21.10
CA LEU A 209 -14.04 -4.67 20.16
C LEU A 209 -15.43 -4.99 20.72
N LYS A 210 -16.01 -4.07 21.51
CA LYS A 210 -17.35 -4.21 22.07
C LYS A 210 -18.46 -4.20 21.01
N ASP A 211 -18.15 -3.71 19.82
CA ASP A 211 -19.10 -3.64 18.73
C ASP A 211 -18.82 -4.73 17.70
N CYS A 212 -19.50 -5.84 17.94
CA CYS A 212 -20.25 -6.57 16.93
C CYS A 212 -21.24 -5.71 16.11
N ASP A 213 -21.25 -4.39 16.25
CA ASP A 213 -22.07 -3.43 15.51
C ASP A 213 -21.23 -2.91 14.33
N GLU A 214 -21.34 -3.51 13.14
CA GLU A 214 -22.45 -3.33 12.21
C GLU A 214 -23.13 -4.66 11.83
N GLY A 215 -23.54 -5.46 12.82
CA GLY A 215 -24.31 -6.69 12.59
C GLY A 215 -23.48 -7.88 12.09
N LYS A 216 -22.17 -7.88 12.35
CA LYS A 216 -21.21 -8.88 11.82
C LYS A 216 -20.66 -9.87 12.86
N CYS A 217 -21.21 -9.95 14.06
CA CYS A 217 -21.03 -11.15 14.90
C CYS A 217 -21.95 -12.31 14.46
N GLY A 218 -22.10 -12.45 13.15
CA GLY A 218 -22.81 -13.50 12.45
C GLY A 218 -21.88 -14.15 11.43
N PHE A 219 -22.48 -14.70 10.37
CA PHE A 219 -21.73 -15.38 9.30
C PHE A 219 -20.69 -14.43 8.67
N ALA A 220 -19.45 -14.91 8.53
CA ALA A 220 -18.39 -14.17 7.86
C ALA A 220 -18.64 -14.23 6.34
N ARG A 221 -18.93 -13.08 5.72
CA ARG A 221 -18.96 -13.02 4.25
C ARG A 221 -17.52 -13.12 3.74
N ALA A 222 -17.23 -14.11 2.92
CA ALA A 222 -15.96 -14.25 2.23
C ALA A 222 -16.17 -14.00 0.72
N THR A 223 -15.31 -13.18 0.13
CA THR A 223 -15.32 -12.85 -1.30
C THR A 223 -13.97 -13.19 -1.89
N GLN A 224 -13.96 -13.92 -3.01
CA GLN A 224 -12.73 -14.47 -3.56
C GLN A 224 -11.76 -13.37 -3.93
N LYS A 225 -10.49 -13.60 -3.61
CA LYS A 225 -9.40 -12.71 -3.97
C LYS A 225 -8.43 -13.40 -4.92
N PHE A 226 -7.74 -12.60 -5.74
CA PHE A 226 -6.75 -13.09 -6.69
C PHE A 226 -5.40 -12.50 -6.30
N THR A 227 -4.48 -13.34 -5.87
CA THR A 227 -3.26 -12.87 -5.22
C THR A 227 -2.07 -12.83 -6.18
N ARG A 228 -1.07 -12.06 -5.78
CA ARG A 228 0.27 -12.08 -6.39
C ARG A 228 1.21 -12.84 -5.47
N CYS A 229 2.22 -13.48 -6.03
CA CYS A 229 3.12 -14.38 -5.31
C CYS A 229 4.59 -13.97 -5.47
N GLY A 230 5.31 -13.86 -4.36
CA GLY A 230 6.69 -13.42 -4.37
C GLY A 230 7.36 -13.41 -3.00
N PHE A 231 8.61 -12.96 -2.99
CA PHE A 231 9.38 -12.71 -1.77
C PHE A 231 9.21 -11.26 -1.31
N TYR A 232 9.23 -11.05 0.01
CA TYR A 232 8.97 -9.77 0.64
C TYR A 232 10.07 -9.37 1.62
#